data_AF-A0A5C8TKU4-F1
#
_entry.id   AF-A0A5C8TKU4-F1
#
_cell.length_a   1.000
_cell.length_b   1.000
_cell.length_c   1.000
_cell.angle_alpha   90.00
_cell.angle_beta   90.00
_cell.angle_gamma   90.00
#
_symmetry.space_group_name_H-M   'P 1'
#
loop_
_entity.id
_entity.type
_entity.pdbx_description
1 polymer ?
#
loop_
_entity_poly.entity_id
_entity_poly.type
_entity_poly.pdbx_seq_one_letter_code
_entity_poly.pdbx_strand_id
1 'polypeptide(L)' 'MTRETREPVSGKPDSTGPNARPRKSTIAQTGEGIPDDSGRPVQVDEAEAKRIAQNIRKL' A
#
# COMPACT_ATOMS: atom_id res chain seq x y z
N MET A 1 39.89 0.93 9.11
CA MET A 1 38.98 -0.16 8.68
C MET A 1 38.29 0.29 7.39
N THR A 2 38.89 0.00 6.25
CA THR A 2 38.32 0.31 4.93
C THR A 2 37.21 -0.70 4.64
N ARG A 3 35.97 -0.23 4.52
CA ARG A 3 34.85 -1.09 4.09
C ARG A 3 35.04 -1.38 2.61
N GLU A 4 35.25 -2.64 2.27
CA GLU A 4 35.19 -3.11 0.88
C GLU A 4 33.82 -2.74 0.30
N THR A 5 33.84 -1.92 -0.75
CA THR A 5 32.69 -1.65 -1.60
C THR A 5 32.32 -2.94 -2.31
N ARG A 6 31.22 -3.58 -1.90
CA ARG A 6 30.67 -4.74 -2.61
C ARG A 6 30.09 -4.27 -3.94
N GLU A 7 30.57 -4.85 -5.03
CA GLU A 7 30.04 -4.67 -6.39
C GLU A 7 28.52 -4.95 -6.42
N PRO A 8 27.73 -4.17 -7.20
CA PRO A 8 26.29 -4.41 -7.31
C PRO A 8 26.04 -5.76 -7.98
N VAL A 9 25.36 -6.66 -7.25
CA VAL A 9 24.98 -8.00 -7.70
C VAL A 9 24.27 -7.89 -9.05
N SER A 10 24.81 -8.58 -10.07
CA SER A 10 24.31 -8.58 -11.44
C SER A 10 22.79 -8.80 -11.47
N GLY A 11 22.09 -8.12 -12.37
CA GLY A 11 20.62 -8.11 -12.49
C GLY A 11 19.94 -9.43 -12.87
N LYS A 12 20.58 -10.58 -12.60
CA LYS A 12 19.97 -11.90 -12.74
C LYS A 12 19.07 -12.16 -11.51
N PRO A 13 17.87 -12.73 -11.71
CA PRO A 13 17.03 -13.15 -10.59
C PRO A 13 17.76 -14.24 -9.77
N ASP A 14 17.56 -14.27 -8.45
CA ASP A 14 18.19 -15.26 -7.56
C ASP A 14 17.73 -16.70 -7.81
N SER A 15 16.69 -16.87 -8.62
CA SER A 15 16.08 -18.15 -8.91
C SER A 15 15.50 -18.14 -10.32
N THR A 16 15.49 -19.30 -10.96
CA THR A 16 14.80 -19.60 -12.23
C THR A 16 13.58 -20.52 -12.01
N GLY A 17 13.22 -20.79 -10.75
CA GLY A 17 12.09 -21.65 -10.40
C GLY A 17 10.73 -20.99 -10.66
N PRO A 18 9.62 -21.73 -10.53
CA PRO A 18 8.27 -21.23 -10.85
C PRO A 18 7.84 -20.00 -10.03
N ASN A 19 8.43 -19.81 -8.85
CA ASN A 19 8.17 -18.67 -7.95
C ASN A 19 9.22 -17.55 -8.08
N ALA A 20 10.06 -17.57 -9.12
CA ALA A 20 11.05 -16.52 -9.34
C ALA A 20 10.39 -15.18 -9.66
N ARG A 21 10.73 -14.13 -8.91
CA ARG A 21 10.19 -12.77 -9.08
C ARG A 21 11.28 -11.74 -9.40
N PRO A 22 11.04 -10.76 -10.29
CA PRO A 22 12.00 -9.70 -10.56
C PRO A 22 12.27 -8.83 -9.33
N ARG A 23 13.55 -8.69 -8.94
CA ARG A 23 14.00 -7.95 -7.75
C ARG A 23 13.65 -6.46 -7.78
N LYS A 24 13.55 -5.88 -8.99
CA LYS A 24 13.28 -4.45 -9.23
C LYS A 24 11.79 -4.14 -9.45
N SER A 25 10.90 -5.11 -9.29
CA SER A 25 9.45 -4.88 -9.43
C SER A 25 8.81 -4.62 -8.06
N THR A 26 7.93 -3.61 -7.95
CA THR A 26 7.24 -3.30 -6.69
C THR A 26 6.31 -4.44 -6.27
N ILE A 27 6.33 -4.85 -5.00
CA ILE A 27 5.39 -5.85 -4.43
C ILE A 27 4.05 -5.17 -4.05
N ALA A 28 3.97 -3.84 -4.14
CA ALA A 28 2.85 -3.10 -3.56
C ALA A 28 1.53 -3.34 -4.31
N GLN A 29 0.47 -3.52 -3.52
CA GLN A 29 -0.93 -3.49 -3.96
C GLN A 29 -1.34 -2.14 -4.57
N THR A 30 -0.54 -1.09 -4.35
CA THR A 30 -0.69 0.23 -4.93
C THR A 30 0.40 0.43 -5.98
N GLY A 31 0.02 0.40 -7.26
CA GLY A 31 0.89 0.83 -8.36
C GLY A 31 1.20 2.33 -8.30
N GLU A 32 1.98 2.84 -9.26
CA GLU A 32 2.18 4.29 -9.40
C GLU A 32 0.84 5.03 -9.56
N GLY A 33 0.62 6.04 -8.72
CA GLY A 33 -0.61 6.83 -8.66
C GLY A 33 -0.97 7.19 -7.22
N ILE A 34 -1.40 8.43 -6.97
CA ILE A 34 -2.03 8.80 -5.69
C ILE A 34 -3.42 8.16 -5.69
N PRO A 35 -3.87 7.54 -4.57
CA PRO A 35 -5.25 7.07 -4.45
C PRO A 35 -6.23 8.19 -4.82
N ASP A 36 -7.16 7.89 -5.73
CA ASP A 36 -8.21 8.83 -6.07
C ASP A 36 -9.23 8.90 -4.93
N ASP A 37 -9.00 9.84 -4.02
CA ASP A 37 -9.87 10.11 -2.88
C ASP A 37 -11.07 11.01 -3.26
N SER A 38 -11.37 11.20 -4.55
CA SER A 38 -12.53 11.97 -5.03
C SER A 38 -13.89 11.27 -4.87
N GLY A 39 -13.95 10.25 -3.99
CA GLY A 39 -15.16 9.51 -3.69
C GLY A 39 -16.34 10.42 -3.34
N ARG A 40 -17.54 10.03 -3.78
CA ARG A 40 -18.77 10.79 -3.50
C ARG A 40 -19.09 10.74 -2.01
N PRO A 41 -19.55 11.85 -1.41
CA PRO A 41 -19.98 11.85 -0.02
C PRO A 41 -21.16 10.89 0.17
N VAL A 42 -21.15 10.14 1.26
CA VAL A 42 -22.25 9.26 1.66
C VAL A 42 -23.39 10.14 2.17
N GLN A 43 -24.56 10.04 1.54
CA GLN A 43 -25.77 10.71 1.99
C GLN A 43 -26.38 9.93 3.16
N VAL A 44 -26.63 10.61 4.26
CA VAL A 44 -27.27 10.04 5.45
C VAL A 44 -28.48 10.88 5.83
N ASP A 45 -29.54 10.20 6.28
CA ASP A 45 -30.69 10.87 6.87
C ASP A 45 -30.41 11.36 8.29
N GLU A 46 -31.31 12.19 8.83
CA GLU A 46 -31.14 12.77 10.17
C GLU A 46 -31.15 11.73 11.30
N ALA A 47 -31.87 10.61 11.11
CA ALA A 47 -31.95 9.56 12.12
C ALA A 47 -30.61 8.80 12.22
N GLU A 48 -30.02 8.50 11.07
CA GLU A 48 -28.71 7.88 10.96
C GLU A 48 -27.60 8.80 11.47
N ALA A 49 -27.65 10.10 11.15
CA ALA A 49 -26.71 11.08 11.69
C ALA A 49 -26.72 11.12 13.23
N LYS A 50 -27.90 11.05 13.84
CA LYS A 50 -28.05 10.99 15.32
C LYS A 50 -27.45 9.71 15.89
N ARG A 51 -27.66 8.56 15.23
CA ARG A 51 -27.10 7.26 15.66
C ARG A 51 -25.57 7.27 15.64
N ILE A 52 -24.97 7.76 14.56
CA ILE A 52 -23.51 7.90 14.41
C ILE A 52 -22.96 8.79 15.53
N ALA A 53 -23.56 9.96 15.78
CA ALA A 53 -23.09 10.89 16.80
C ALA A 53 -23.14 10.30 18.22
N GLN A 54 -24.14 9.47 18.54
CA GLN A 54 -24.23 8.77 19.82
C GLN A 54 -23.12 7.72 19.97
N ASN A 55 -22.81 6.98 18.90
CA ASN A 55 -21.77 5.96 18.92
C ASN A 55 -20.38 6.58 19.09
N ILE A 56 -20.11 7.70 18.41
CA ILE A 56 -18.82 8.42 18.54
C ILE A 56 -18.60 8.92 19.97
N ARG A 57 -19.63 9.45 20.64
CA ARG A 57 -19.51 9.99 22.01
C ARG A 57 -19.40 8.93 23.10
N LYS A 58 -19.65 7.66 22.79
CA LYS A 58 -19.56 6.54 23.73
C LYS A 58 -18.18 5.86 23.72
N LEU A 59 -17.31 6.22 22.78
CA LEU A 59 -15.90 5.85 22.78
C LEU A 59 -15.15 6.61 23.88
#